data_AF-A0AAD0V9P5-F1
#
_entry.id   AF-A0AAD0V9P5-F1
#
_cell.length_a   1.000
_cell.length_b   1.000
_cell.length_c   1.000
_cell.angle_alpha   90.00
_cell.angle_beta   90.00
_cell.angle_gamma   90.00
#
_symmetry.space_group_name_H-M   'P 1'
#
loop_
_entity.id
_entity.type
_entity.pdbx_description
1 polymer ?
#
loop_
_entity_poly.entity_id
_entity_poly.type
_entity_poly.pdbx_seq_one_letter_code
_entity_poly.pdbx_strand_id
1 'polypeptide(L)'
;MEYSTKTLWRFKTHEGDKAELQMVGASSQGAEVGLMAWNISLGDKAYRALLPERDFSNKLLAKFILHFRFCPEWREHFRLQTPEYEKVEVTLITGNTFQVDLAIAGYVSALCDQGFPVIDSRQGDPLPYGRTAMLKFGSQIPPDFKQAALALGWLNIDLSVEPVAPRGWVHEFNQMMHLLLDDWVHGDVDVTGERYALHREPLPFIPDWPKLPLEAMVEHERKVRKDIDRVNRLDTRASFQDLVGLTSGRDRYSRLNLDQLRELLVDDPFIDYLEEKMVDDSALSRAFRWRLRGLQLDLILRKAKIEEMLNYRDQKRREEYRQQKAMEMIMA
;
A
#
# COMPACT_ATOMS: atom_id res chain seq x y z
N MET A 1 13.68 21.79 -8.11
CA MET A 1 13.89 20.32 -8.10
C MET A 1 13.37 19.77 -9.42
N GLU A 2 14.26 19.36 -10.31
CA GLU A 2 13.89 18.78 -11.61
C GLU A 2 13.55 17.31 -11.45
N TYR A 3 12.27 17.00 -11.36
CA TYR A 3 11.79 15.63 -11.46
C TYR A 3 11.71 15.24 -12.93
N SER A 4 12.58 14.34 -13.41
CA SER A 4 12.42 13.75 -14.74
C SER A 4 11.12 12.93 -14.75
N THR A 5 10.07 13.45 -15.37
CA THR A 5 8.77 12.78 -15.45
C THR A 5 8.88 11.65 -16.45
N LYS A 6 8.85 10.38 -16.03
CA LYS A 6 9.17 9.28 -16.94
C LYS A 6 7.98 8.47 -17.44
N THR A 7 6.83 8.43 -16.78
CA THR A 7 5.67 7.67 -17.30
C THR A 7 4.36 8.07 -16.60
N LEU A 8 3.26 8.10 -17.37
CA LEU A 8 1.89 8.36 -16.92
C LEU A 8 1.03 7.11 -17.16
N TRP A 9 0.25 6.70 -16.16
CA TRP A 9 -0.73 5.62 -16.28
C TRP A 9 -2.12 6.12 -15.97
N ARG A 10 -3.08 5.74 -16.81
CA ARG A 10 -4.50 6.05 -16.60
C ARG A 10 -5.26 4.78 -16.32
N PHE A 11 -6.10 4.79 -15.30
CA PHE A 11 -6.96 3.66 -14.96
C PHE A 11 -8.27 4.14 -14.36
N LYS A 12 -9.22 3.21 -14.18
CA LYS A 12 -10.47 3.49 -13.46
C LYS A 12 -10.52 2.70 -12.17
N THR A 13 -10.98 3.31 -11.09
CA THR A 13 -11.32 2.58 -9.86
C THR A 13 -12.52 1.66 -10.12
N HIS A 14 -12.77 0.73 -9.21
CA HIS A 14 -13.96 -0.12 -9.30
C HIS A 14 -15.26 0.68 -9.16
N GLU A 15 -15.22 1.85 -8.52
CA GLU A 15 -16.32 2.83 -8.43
C GLU A 15 -16.58 3.55 -9.77
N GLY A 16 -15.66 3.41 -10.75
CA GLY A 16 -15.77 4.04 -12.07
C GLY A 16 -15.02 5.37 -12.20
N ASP A 17 -14.39 5.85 -11.12
CA ASP A 17 -13.65 7.10 -11.09
C ASP A 17 -12.36 7.01 -11.90
N LYS A 18 -12.04 8.07 -12.64
CA LYS A 18 -10.81 8.16 -13.43
C LYS A 18 -9.65 8.53 -12.51
N ALA A 19 -8.59 7.72 -12.58
CA ALA A 19 -7.36 7.95 -11.87
C ALA A 19 -6.19 8.15 -12.84
N GLU A 20 -5.29 9.06 -12.51
CA GLU A 20 -4.01 9.23 -13.21
C GLU A 20 -2.86 9.05 -12.23
N LEU A 21 -1.94 8.12 -12.52
CA LEU A 21 -0.72 7.90 -11.76
C LEU A 21 0.47 8.45 -12.53
N GLN A 22 1.21 9.34 -11.90
CA GLN A 22 2.47 9.89 -12.37
C GLN A 22 3.61 9.34 -11.51
N MET A 23 4.57 8.68 -12.16
CA MET A 23 5.79 8.25 -11.48
C MET A 23 6.88 9.29 -11.62
N VAL A 24 7.44 9.64 -10.47
CA VAL A 24 8.53 10.57 -10.30
C VAL A 24 9.77 9.79 -9.86
N GLY A 25 10.89 10.02 -10.55
CA GLY A 25 12.16 9.36 -10.25
C GLY A 25 12.69 9.65 -8.84
N ALA A 26 13.74 8.94 -8.43
CA ALA A 26 14.28 9.04 -7.09
C ALA A 26 14.72 10.48 -6.74
N SER A 27 14.37 10.95 -5.54
CA SER A 27 14.89 12.23 -5.05
C SER A 27 16.39 12.14 -4.79
N SER A 28 17.12 13.21 -5.10
CA SER A 28 18.55 13.36 -4.81
C SER A 28 18.83 14.20 -3.56
N GLN A 29 17.79 14.74 -2.90
CA GLN A 29 17.94 15.65 -1.75
C GLN A 29 16.83 15.45 -0.70
N GLY A 30 17.14 15.81 0.55
CA GLY A 30 16.21 15.84 1.68
C GLY A 30 15.93 14.48 2.33
N ALA A 31 14.83 14.39 3.09
CA ALA A 31 14.41 13.17 3.78
C ALA A 31 13.96 12.04 2.84
N GLU A 32 13.80 12.33 1.55
CA GLU A 32 13.31 11.39 0.53
C GLU A 32 14.41 10.88 -0.41
N VAL A 33 15.69 11.11 -0.10
CA VAL A 33 16.82 10.66 -0.93
C VAL A 33 16.71 9.16 -1.22
N GLY A 34 16.81 8.80 -2.51
CA GLY A 34 16.72 7.41 -2.97
C GLY A 34 15.28 6.85 -3.04
N LEU A 35 14.26 7.67 -2.76
CA LEU A 35 12.86 7.28 -2.88
C LEU A 35 12.24 7.82 -4.17
N MET A 36 11.56 6.94 -4.88
CA MET A 36 10.63 7.28 -5.96
C MET A 36 9.27 7.64 -5.38
N ALA A 37 8.56 8.53 -6.07
CA ALA A 37 7.19 8.91 -5.71
C ALA A 37 6.19 8.52 -6.80
N TRP A 38 5.07 7.93 -6.38
CA TRP A 38 3.89 7.72 -7.21
C TRP A 38 2.82 8.68 -6.76
N ASN A 39 2.56 9.70 -7.57
CA ASN A 39 1.49 10.66 -7.35
C ASN A 39 0.26 10.17 -8.10
N ILE A 40 -0.87 10.05 -7.42
CA ILE A 40 -2.14 9.63 -8.03
C ILE A 40 -3.17 10.74 -7.84
N SER A 41 -3.79 11.18 -8.93
CA SER A 41 -4.99 12.02 -8.91
C SER A 41 -6.23 11.16 -9.12
N LEU A 42 -7.28 11.43 -8.35
CA LEU A 42 -8.57 10.73 -8.42
C LEU A 42 -9.70 11.74 -8.13
N GLY A 43 -10.27 12.31 -9.19
CA GLY A 43 -11.16 13.47 -9.04
C GLY A 43 -10.43 14.61 -8.35
N ASP A 44 -11.00 15.13 -7.27
CA ASP A 44 -10.43 16.22 -6.47
C ASP A 44 -9.41 15.74 -5.42
N LYS A 45 -9.27 14.42 -5.25
CA LYS A 45 -8.36 13.81 -4.28
C LYS A 45 -6.99 13.58 -4.88
N ALA A 46 -5.96 13.82 -4.07
CA ALA A 46 -4.57 13.53 -4.40
C ALA A 46 -3.97 12.53 -3.42
N TYR A 47 -3.18 11.60 -3.95
CA TYR A 47 -2.50 10.55 -3.20
C TYR A 47 -1.02 10.49 -3.57
N ARG A 48 -0.18 10.05 -2.64
CA ARG A 48 1.26 9.86 -2.81
C ARG A 48 1.71 8.60 -2.12
N ALA A 49 2.31 7.70 -2.88
CA ALA A 49 3.07 6.57 -2.34
C ALA A 49 4.57 6.80 -2.58
N LEU A 50 5.39 6.48 -1.59
CA LEU A 50 6.83 6.47 -1.72
C LEU A 50 7.33 5.03 -1.82
N LEU A 51 8.45 4.81 -2.50
CA LEU A 51 9.15 3.53 -2.46
C LEU A 51 10.65 3.72 -2.72
N PRO A 52 11.52 2.86 -2.19
CA PRO A 52 12.92 2.84 -2.59
C PRO A 52 13.07 2.50 -4.07
N GLU A 53 13.94 3.20 -4.80
CA GLU A 53 14.13 2.97 -6.24
C GLU A 53 14.52 1.52 -6.56
N ARG A 54 15.36 0.93 -5.71
CA ARG A 54 15.81 -0.47 -5.84
C ARG A 54 14.67 -1.50 -5.77
N ASP A 55 13.53 -1.15 -5.17
CA ASP A 55 12.39 -2.05 -5.00
C ASP A 55 11.40 -1.94 -6.18
N PHE A 56 11.61 -0.97 -7.07
CA PHE A 56 10.73 -0.75 -8.21
C PHE A 56 10.73 -1.95 -9.18
N SER A 57 9.54 -2.36 -9.59
CA SER A 57 9.36 -3.24 -10.74
C SER A 57 8.00 -3.01 -11.40
N ASN A 58 7.89 -3.31 -12.70
CA ASN A 58 6.60 -3.27 -13.41
C ASN A 58 5.55 -4.19 -12.76
N LYS A 59 5.98 -5.30 -12.13
CA LYS A 59 5.10 -6.20 -11.38
C LYS A 59 4.56 -5.55 -10.11
N LEU A 60 5.42 -4.82 -9.37
CA LEU A 60 5.02 -4.08 -8.18
C LEU A 60 4.03 -2.97 -8.54
N LEU A 61 4.32 -2.19 -9.58
CA LEU A 61 3.42 -1.13 -10.04
C LEU A 61 2.05 -1.69 -10.47
N ALA A 62 2.04 -2.78 -11.23
CA ALA A 62 0.78 -3.44 -11.62
C ALA A 62 -0.01 -3.93 -10.40
N LYS A 63 0.68 -4.47 -9.38
CA LYS A 63 0.08 -4.87 -8.11
C LYS A 63 -0.47 -3.66 -7.34
N PHE A 64 0.26 -2.56 -7.29
CA PHE A 64 -0.18 -1.31 -6.68
C PHE A 64 -1.45 -0.78 -7.32
N ILE A 65 -1.44 -0.59 -8.64
CA ILE A 65 -2.62 -0.12 -9.38
C ILE A 65 -3.81 -1.05 -9.14
N LEU A 66 -3.61 -2.37 -9.13
CA LEU A 66 -4.69 -3.32 -8.85
C LEU A 66 -5.32 -3.11 -7.47
N HIS A 67 -4.53 -3.00 -6.40
CA HIS A 67 -5.10 -2.81 -5.06
C HIS A 67 -5.68 -1.40 -4.90
N PHE A 68 -5.03 -0.39 -5.48
CA PHE A 68 -5.57 0.97 -5.52
C PHE A 68 -6.95 1.01 -6.19
N ARG A 69 -7.17 0.25 -7.28
CA ARG A 69 -8.46 0.22 -7.97
C ARG A 69 -9.60 -0.34 -7.10
N PHE A 70 -9.31 -1.36 -6.31
CA PHE A 70 -10.34 -2.20 -5.67
C PHE A 70 -10.43 -2.06 -4.15
N CYS A 71 -9.50 -1.35 -3.49
CA CYS A 71 -9.44 -1.27 -2.03
C CYS A 71 -9.53 0.21 -1.58
N PRO A 72 -10.73 0.81 -1.47
CA PRO A 72 -10.93 2.21 -1.03
C PRO A 72 -10.23 2.55 0.28
N GLU A 73 -10.46 1.76 1.32
CA GLU A 73 -9.89 2.02 2.64
C GLU A 73 -8.36 2.01 2.61
N TRP A 74 -7.77 1.08 1.87
CA TRP A 74 -6.32 0.98 1.72
C TRP A 74 -5.72 2.17 0.95
N ARG A 75 -6.46 2.78 0.01
CA ARG A 75 -6.01 3.98 -0.71
C ARG A 75 -5.81 5.17 0.22
N GLU A 76 -6.64 5.31 1.24
CA GLU A 76 -6.63 6.49 2.13
C GLU A 76 -5.32 6.60 2.92
N HIS A 77 -4.55 5.53 3.09
CA HIS A 77 -3.18 5.59 3.64
C HIS A 77 -2.22 6.45 2.82
N PHE A 78 -2.49 6.64 1.54
CA PHE A 78 -1.65 7.43 0.64
C PHE A 78 -2.17 8.85 0.45
N ARG A 79 -3.25 9.25 1.11
CA ARG A 79 -3.91 10.52 0.82
C ARG A 79 -3.03 11.70 1.25
N LEU A 80 -2.85 12.67 0.35
CA LEU A 80 -2.10 13.90 0.63
C LEU A 80 -2.95 14.95 1.35
N GLN A 81 -4.23 15.00 0.99
CA GLN A 81 -5.17 15.94 1.60
C GLN A 81 -5.74 15.33 2.87
N THR A 82 -5.61 16.08 3.95
CA THR A 82 -6.14 15.66 5.24
C THR A 82 -7.66 15.81 5.27
N PRO A 83 -8.37 14.96 6.02
CA PRO A 83 -9.78 15.18 6.30
C PRO A 83 -10.02 16.57 6.89
N GLU A 84 -11.13 17.19 6.51
CA GLU A 84 -11.65 18.33 7.25
C GLU A 84 -12.23 17.81 8.56
N TYR A 85 -11.72 18.31 9.68
CA TYR A 85 -12.24 18.00 11.00
C TYR A 85 -13.26 19.06 11.41
N GLU A 86 -14.25 18.62 12.17
CA GLU A 86 -15.20 19.54 12.79
C GLU A 86 -14.43 20.51 13.70
N LYS A 87 -14.68 21.81 13.51
CA LYS A 87 -14.04 22.87 14.27
C LYS A 87 -15.05 23.57 15.16
N VAL A 88 -14.60 23.95 16.34
CA VAL A 88 -15.37 24.75 17.28
C VAL A 88 -14.59 26.00 17.66
N GLU A 89 -15.34 27.05 17.98
CA GLU A 89 -14.77 28.29 18.46
C GLU A 89 -14.43 28.16 19.95
N VAL A 90 -13.17 28.37 20.29
CA VAL A 90 -12.72 28.47 21.69
C VAL A 90 -12.52 29.94 21.99
N THR A 91 -13.17 30.41 23.06
CA THR A 91 -13.04 31.79 23.54
C THR A 91 -12.05 31.84 24.68
N LEU A 92 -11.00 32.64 24.52
CA LEU A 92 -10.00 32.87 25.55
C LEU A 92 -10.53 33.75 26.67
N ILE A 93 -9.92 33.67 27.86
CA ILE A 93 -10.14 34.64 28.96
C ILE A 93 -9.89 36.09 28.49
N THR A 94 -9.04 36.29 27.48
CA THR A 94 -8.78 37.61 26.88
C THR A 94 -9.92 38.13 25.98
N GLY A 95 -10.93 37.31 25.71
CA GLY A 95 -12.05 37.61 24.80
C GLY A 95 -11.77 37.33 23.33
N ASN A 96 -10.54 36.94 22.97
CA ASN A 96 -10.20 36.52 21.61
C ASN A 96 -10.75 35.12 21.34
N THR A 97 -11.16 34.87 20.10
CA THR A 97 -11.65 33.57 19.67
C THR A 97 -10.81 33.00 18.52
N PHE A 98 -10.72 31.68 18.45
CA PHE A 98 -10.13 30.98 17.31
C PHE A 98 -10.74 29.59 17.14
N GLN A 99 -10.55 29.02 15.95
CA GLN A 99 -11.11 27.73 15.55
C GLN A 99 -10.16 26.60 15.91
N VAL A 100 -10.66 25.62 16.67
CA VAL A 100 -9.91 24.46 17.15
C VAL A 100 -10.63 23.18 16.72
N ASP A 101 -9.87 22.13 16.40
CA ASP A 101 -10.46 20.82 16.12
C ASP A 101 -11.23 20.32 17.35
N LEU A 102 -12.48 19.88 17.15
CA LEU A 102 -13.43 19.53 18.22
C LEU A 102 -12.83 18.57 19.25
N ALA A 103 -12.07 17.56 18.83
CA ALA A 103 -11.56 16.53 19.73
C ALA A 103 -10.53 17.04 20.75
N ILE A 104 -9.87 18.17 20.47
CA ILE A 104 -8.87 18.76 21.38
C ILE A 104 -9.31 20.11 21.96
N ALA A 105 -10.51 20.59 21.60
CA ALA A 105 -11.00 21.91 22.01
C ALA A 105 -11.05 22.09 23.53
N GLY A 106 -11.47 21.06 24.27
CA GLY A 106 -11.49 21.08 25.74
C GLY A 106 -10.10 21.27 26.36
N TYR A 107 -9.09 20.54 25.85
CA TYR A 107 -7.70 20.67 26.30
C TYR A 107 -7.14 22.06 25.97
N VAL A 108 -7.39 22.55 24.76
CA VAL A 108 -6.93 23.87 24.32
C VAL A 108 -7.56 24.99 25.16
N SER A 109 -8.86 24.90 25.46
CA SER A 109 -9.53 25.84 26.36
C SER A 109 -8.87 25.83 27.74
N ALA A 110 -8.69 24.65 28.33
CA ALA A 110 -8.08 24.51 29.65
C ALA A 110 -6.65 25.07 29.72
N LEU A 111 -5.82 24.83 28.70
CA LEU A 111 -4.47 25.41 28.58
C LEU A 111 -4.53 26.94 28.60
N CYS A 112 -5.41 27.52 27.78
CA CYS A 112 -5.50 28.96 27.69
C CYS A 112 -6.09 29.59 28.95
N ASP A 113 -7.06 28.93 29.58
CA ASP A 113 -7.68 29.38 30.82
C ASP A 113 -6.69 29.41 32.00
N GLN A 114 -5.69 28.54 31.96
CA GLN A 114 -4.58 28.51 32.92
C GLN A 114 -3.40 29.43 32.54
N GLY A 115 -3.54 30.25 31.50
CA GLY A 115 -2.53 31.23 31.10
C GLY A 115 -1.43 30.68 30.17
N PHE A 116 -1.68 29.56 29.48
CA PHE A 116 -0.80 28.99 28.46
C PHE A 116 -1.44 29.15 27.07
N PRO A 117 -1.26 30.32 26.40
CA PRO A 117 -1.97 30.61 25.16
C PRO A 117 -1.52 29.68 24.04
N VAL A 118 -2.49 28.98 23.43
CA VAL A 118 -2.31 28.18 22.21
C VAL A 118 -2.68 29.05 21.01
N ILE A 119 -1.78 29.16 20.03
CA ILE A 119 -1.96 30.01 18.84
C ILE A 119 -2.20 29.21 17.55
N ASP A 120 -1.86 27.92 17.57
CA ASP A 120 -2.18 26.98 16.49
C ASP A 120 -2.31 25.58 17.09
N SER A 121 -3.21 24.77 16.55
CA SER A 121 -3.48 23.43 17.07
C SER A 121 -4.04 22.53 15.99
N ARG A 122 -3.70 21.24 16.07
CA ARG A 122 -4.29 20.18 15.25
C ARG A 122 -4.39 18.90 16.05
N GLN A 123 -5.52 18.21 15.93
CA GLN A 123 -5.74 16.96 16.65
C GLN A 123 -4.89 15.79 16.12
N GLY A 124 -4.41 15.90 14.87
CA GLY A 124 -3.71 14.83 14.16
C GLY A 124 -4.68 13.82 13.51
N ASP A 125 -4.20 13.11 12.51
CA ASP A 125 -5.03 12.16 11.77
C ASP A 125 -5.07 10.79 12.45
N PRO A 126 -6.19 10.04 12.35
CA PRO A 126 -6.32 8.69 12.90
C PRO A 126 -5.69 7.62 11.99
N LEU A 127 -4.77 8.02 11.09
CA LEU A 127 -4.19 7.16 10.07
C LEU A 127 -2.68 6.93 10.32
N PRO A 128 -2.17 5.72 10.07
CA PRO A 128 -0.73 5.38 10.15
C PRO A 128 0.24 6.38 9.50
N TYR A 129 -0.16 6.97 8.37
CA TYR A 129 0.68 7.88 7.57
C TYR A 129 0.09 9.29 7.46
N GLY A 130 -0.84 9.65 8.35
CA GLY A 130 -1.46 10.97 8.33
C GLY A 130 -0.59 12.06 8.97
N ARG A 131 -1.20 13.18 9.32
CA ARG A 131 -0.54 14.26 10.07
C ARG A 131 -0.44 13.93 11.56
N THR A 132 0.68 14.29 12.15
CA THR A 132 0.90 14.30 13.60
C THR A 132 0.03 15.36 14.27
N ALA A 133 -0.39 15.13 15.50
CA ALA A 133 -0.98 16.14 16.37
C ALA A 133 0.04 17.26 16.63
N MET A 134 -0.42 18.46 16.93
CA MET A 134 0.47 19.57 17.27
C MET A 134 -0.26 20.59 18.11
N LEU A 135 0.44 21.16 19.08
CA LEU A 135 0.07 22.39 19.76
C LEU A 135 1.20 23.40 19.62
N LYS A 136 0.88 24.62 19.22
CA LYS A 136 1.82 25.74 19.18
C LYS A 136 1.46 26.76 20.24
N PHE A 137 2.39 27.02 21.14
CA PHE A 137 2.20 27.96 22.23
C PHE A 137 2.70 29.36 21.85
N GLY A 138 1.98 30.39 22.31
CA GLY A 138 2.30 31.78 21.98
C GLY A 138 3.46 32.36 22.79
N SER A 139 3.64 31.93 24.03
CA SER A 139 4.65 32.50 24.94
C SER A 139 5.31 31.47 25.85
N GLN A 140 4.52 30.55 26.41
CA GLN A 140 4.99 29.56 27.38
C GLN A 140 4.20 28.26 27.30
N ILE A 141 4.87 27.17 27.67
CA ILE A 141 4.33 25.81 27.75
C ILE A 141 4.24 25.45 29.24
N PRO A 142 3.17 24.76 29.71
CA PRO A 142 3.11 24.29 31.09
C PRO A 142 4.38 23.52 31.49
N PRO A 143 4.98 23.75 32.66
CA PRO A 143 6.29 23.17 33.01
C PRO A 143 6.35 21.64 32.91
N ASP A 144 5.37 20.95 33.51
CA ASP A 144 5.33 19.48 33.52
C ASP A 144 5.12 18.92 32.11
N PHE A 145 4.22 19.54 31.34
CA PHE A 145 3.97 19.20 29.94
C PHE A 145 5.23 19.41 29.07
N LYS A 146 5.93 20.53 29.28
CA LYS A 146 7.18 20.85 28.60
C LYS A 146 8.27 19.83 28.92
N GLN A 147 8.36 19.40 30.18
CA GLN A 147 9.36 18.43 30.62
C GLN A 147 9.11 17.06 30.00
N ALA A 148 7.87 16.57 30.00
CA ALA A 148 7.50 15.33 29.31
C ALA A 148 7.77 15.42 27.80
N ALA A 149 7.37 16.52 27.15
CA ALA A 149 7.60 16.73 25.72
C ALA A 149 9.10 16.79 25.36
N LEU A 150 9.93 17.36 26.23
CA LEU A 150 11.39 17.35 26.07
C LEU A 150 11.97 15.94 26.18
N ALA A 151 11.53 15.16 27.17
CA ALA A 151 11.98 13.79 27.34
C ALA A 151 11.63 12.89 26.14
N LEU A 152 10.48 13.15 25.52
CA LEU A 152 10.01 12.47 24.31
C LEU A 152 10.66 12.98 23.01
N GLY A 153 11.38 14.10 23.06
CA GLY A 153 11.93 14.77 21.89
C GLY A 153 10.87 15.40 20.98
N TRP A 154 9.70 15.75 21.51
CA TRP A 154 8.57 16.33 20.76
C TRP A 154 8.57 17.86 20.75
N LEU A 155 9.44 18.51 21.53
CA LEU A 155 9.51 19.96 21.61
C LEU A 155 10.34 20.54 20.46
N ASN A 156 9.73 21.42 19.67
CA ASN A 156 10.37 22.19 18.62
C ASN A 156 10.87 23.56 19.13
N ILE A 157 11.75 24.18 18.35
CA ILE A 157 12.38 25.48 18.66
C ILE A 157 11.35 26.62 18.72
N ASP A 158 10.26 26.52 17.97
CA ASP A 158 9.24 27.56 17.83
C ASP A 158 8.09 27.45 18.87
N LEU A 159 8.35 26.77 19.99
CA LEU A 159 7.37 26.47 21.04
C LEU A 159 6.18 25.62 20.56
N SER A 160 6.36 24.87 19.47
CA SER A 160 5.42 23.81 19.12
C SER A 160 5.81 22.48 19.78
N VAL A 161 4.80 21.72 20.19
CA VAL A 161 4.94 20.33 20.63
C VAL A 161 4.26 19.45 19.60
N GLU A 162 5.05 18.60 18.96
CA GLU A 162 4.64 17.73 17.87
C GLU A 162 5.29 16.35 18.03
N PRO A 163 4.52 15.26 18.04
CA PRO A 163 5.09 13.92 18.13
C PRO A 163 6.03 13.60 16.96
N VAL A 164 7.23 13.14 17.27
CA VAL A 164 8.19 12.62 16.28
C VAL A 164 7.86 11.15 16.03
N ALA A 165 6.91 10.90 15.13
CA ALA A 165 6.45 9.55 14.82
C ALA A 165 7.34 8.86 13.76
N PRO A 166 7.85 7.64 14.02
CA PRO A 166 8.36 6.78 12.97
C PRO A 166 7.30 6.54 11.89
N ARG A 167 7.76 6.38 10.64
CA ARG A 167 6.88 6.18 9.48
C ARG A 167 5.84 5.07 9.74
N GLY A 168 4.57 5.38 9.50
CA GLY A 168 3.48 4.42 9.62
C GLY A 168 2.87 4.30 11.02
N TRP A 169 3.27 5.13 11.98
CA TRP A 169 2.76 5.06 13.35
C TRP A 169 2.10 6.36 13.84
N VAL A 170 1.81 7.29 12.93
CA VAL A 170 1.32 8.64 13.31
C VAL A 170 0.10 8.58 14.23
N HIS A 171 -0.90 7.77 13.91
CA HIS A 171 -2.09 7.55 14.74
C HIS A 171 -1.79 7.18 16.22
N GLU A 172 -0.82 6.29 16.49
CA GLU A 172 -0.49 5.89 17.86
C GLU A 172 0.20 7.04 18.61
N PHE A 173 1.09 7.76 17.93
CA PHE A 173 1.77 8.92 18.52
C PHE A 173 0.79 10.08 18.79
N ASN A 174 -0.23 10.23 17.95
CA ASN A 174 -1.33 11.18 18.20
C ASN A 174 -2.13 10.78 19.45
N GLN A 175 -2.41 9.49 19.64
CA GLN A 175 -3.06 9.00 20.86
C GLN A 175 -2.21 9.27 22.10
N MET A 176 -0.88 9.13 22.03
CA MET A 176 0.00 9.46 23.16
C MET A 176 0.05 10.95 23.46
N MET A 177 -0.03 11.82 22.43
CA MET A 177 -0.20 13.26 22.64
C MET A 177 -1.53 13.59 23.33
N HIS A 178 -2.62 12.90 22.96
CA HIS A 178 -3.92 13.09 23.61
C HIS A 178 -3.91 12.59 25.05
N LEU A 179 -3.24 11.47 25.32
CA LEU A 179 -3.02 10.96 26.68
C LEU A 179 -2.22 11.95 27.54
N LEU A 180 -1.16 12.54 26.98
CA LEU A 180 -0.38 13.58 27.67
C LEU A 180 -1.23 14.82 27.98
N LEU A 181 -2.14 15.22 27.08
CA LEU A 181 -3.06 16.33 27.32
C LEU A 181 -4.09 16.00 28.41
N ASP A 182 -4.60 14.77 28.40
CA ASP A 182 -5.53 14.29 29.42
C ASP A 182 -4.87 14.23 30.80
N ASP A 183 -3.69 13.62 30.90
CA ASP A 183 -2.91 13.56 32.15
C ASP A 183 -2.54 14.98 32.64
N TRP A 184 -2.29 15.93 31.73
CA TRP A 184 -2.06 17.34 32.10
C TRP A 184 -3.29 18.01 32.71
N VAL A 185 -4.48 17.83 32.12
CA VAL A 185 -5.73 18.39 32.69
C VAL A 185 -6.01 17.82 34.08
N HIS A 186 -5.64 16.57 34.33
CA HIS A 186 -5.85 15.90 35.61
C HIS A 186 -4.69 16.07 36.61
N GLY A 187 -3.59 16.73 36.21
CA GLY A 187 -2.42 16.92 37.07
C GLY A 187 -1.63 15.63 37.34
N ASP A 188 -1.70 14.64 36.45
CA ASP A 188 -1.05 13.32 36.56
C ASP A 188 0.05 13.13 35.48
N VAL A 189 0.68 14.22 35.05
CA VAL A 189 1.70 14.16 34.00
C VAL A 189 2.92 13.36 34.47
N ASP A 190 3.21 12.27 33.78
CA ASP A 190 4.52 11.62 33.87
C ASP A 190 5.61 12.47 33.20
N VAL A 191 6.28 13.32 33.99
CA VAL A 191 7.36 14.20 33.51
C VAL A 191 8.59 13.46 32.99
N THR A 192 8.73 12.16 33.26
CA THR A 192 9.81 11.34 32.70
C THR A 192 9.56 11.00 31.23
N GLY A 193 8.30 11.08 30.79
CA GLY A 193 7.87 10.73 29.44
C GLY A 193 7.71 9.23 29.18
N GLU A 194 8.08 8.36 30.13
CA GLU A 194 8.06 6.90 29.94
C GLU A 194 6.66 6.37 29.58
N ARG A 195 5.62 6.92 30.22
CA ARG A 195 4.22 6.56 29.95
C ARG A 195 3.76 6.81 28.51
N TYR A 196 4.31 7.82 27.85
CA TYR A 196 3.90 8.23 26.49
C TYR A 196 4.87 7.73 25.41
N ALA A 197 5.98 7.12 25.81
CA ALA A 197 7.01 6.64 24.90
C ALA A 197 6.52 5.40 24.12
N LEU A 198 6.66 5.45 22.79
CA LEU A 198 6.39 4.31 21.91
C LEU A 198 7.66 3.90 21.19
N HIS A 199 8.05 2.63 21.36
CA HIS A 199 9.14 2.03 20.63
C HIS A 199 8.61 1.29 19.40
N ARG A 200 8.63 1.96 18.25
CA ARG A 200 8.14 1.42 16.98
C ARG A 200 9.22 1.42 15.91
N GLU A 201 9.33 0.31 15.19
CA GLU A 201 10.13 0.25 13.97
C GLU A 201 9.35 0.86 12.80
N PRO A 202 9.98 1.62 11.89
CA PRO A 202 9.31 2.19 10.74
C PRO A 202 8.61 1.13 9.87
N LEU A 203 7.31 1.30 9.60
CA LEU A 203 6.57 0.42 8.69
C LEU A 203 7.10 0.52 7.25
N PRO A 204 6.86 -0.47 6.38
CA PRO A 204 7.12 -0.33 4.94
C PRO A 204 6.48 0.93 4.34
N PHE A 205 7.05 1.48 3.27
CA PHE A 205 6.46 2.67 2.61
C PHE A 205 5.12 2.37 1.93
N ILE A 206 4.94 1.13 1.46
CA ILE A 206 3.67 0.61 0.96
C ILE A 206 3.17 -0.36 2.03
N PRO A 207 2.02 -0.10 2.68
CA PRO A 207 1.44 -1.01 3.66
C PRO A 207 1.17 -2.39 3.06
N ASP A 208 0.92 -3.35 3.93
CA ASP A 208 0.59 -4.70 3.50
C ASP A 208 -0.61 -4.73 2.54
N TRP A 209 -0.55 -5.68 1.61
CA TRP A 209 -1.51 -5.79 0.53
C TRP A 209 -2.82 -6.39 1.06
N PRO A 210 -3.94 -5.63 1.04
CA PRO A 210 -5.21 -6.17 1.50
C PRO A 210 -5.66 -7.31 0.60
N LYS A 211 -6.56 -8.15 1.12
CA LYS A 211 -7.23 -9.16 0.29
C LYS A 211 -8.06 -8.43 -0.76
N LEU A 212 -7.86 -8.77 -2.03
CA LEU A 212 -8.68 -8.23 -3.11
C LEU A 212 -10.14 -8.68 -2.92
N PRO A 213 -11.10 -7.77 -3.13
CA PRO A 213 -12.51 -8.10 -3.01
C PRO A 213 -12.96 -8.96 -4.21
N LEU A 214 -14.14 -9.58 -4.09
CA LEU A 214 -14.65 -10.55 -5.07
C LEU A 214 -14.81 -9.92 -6.46
N GLU A 215 -15.18 -8.64 -6.52
CA GLU A 215 -15.36 -7.86 -7.74
C GLU A 215 -14.07 -7.80 -8.56
N ALA A 216 -12.92 -7.67 -7.89
CA ALA A 216 -11.61 -7.69 -8.54
C ALA A 216 -11.34 -9.04 -9.21
N MET A 217 -11.73 -10.13 -8.54
CA MET A 217 -11.59 -11.49 -9.06
C MET A 217 -12.51 -11.70 -10.27
N VAL A 218 -13.75 -11.22 -10.20
CA VAL A 218 -14.73 -11.32 -11.29
C VAL A 218 -14.30 -10.52 -12.51
N GLU A 219 -13.81 -9.27 -12.34
CA GLU A 219 -13.30 -8.48 -13.47
C GLU A 219 -12.09 -9.15 -14.12
N HIS A 220 -11.17 -9.67 -13.30
CA HIS A 220 -10.01 -10.38 -13.80
C HIS A 220 -10.41 -11.65 -14.57
N GLU A 221 -11.36 -12.42 -14.04
CA GLU A 221 -11.91 -13.59 -14.71
C GLU A 221 -12.56 -13.21 -16.05
N ARG A 222 -13.33 -12.12 -16.12
CA ARG A 222 -13.92 -11.62 -17.39
C ARG A 222 -12.84 -11.27 -18.41
N LYS A 223 -11.75 -10.63 -17.99
CA LYS A 223 -10.63 -10.30 -18.88
C LYS A 223 -9.96 -11.57 -19.41
N VAL A 224 -9.65 -12.51 -18.53
CA VAL A 224 -9.04 -13.79 -18.90
C VAL A 224 -9.96 -14.58 -19.85
N ARG A 225 -11.27 -14.61 -19.61
CA ARG A 225 -12.23 -15.24 -20.52
C ARG A 225 -12.23 -14.61 -21.90
N LYS A 226 -12.20 -13.27 -22.01
CA LYS A 226 -12.10 -12.59 -23.32
C LYS A 226 -10.80 -12.95 -24.06
N ASP A 227 -9.69 -13.03 -23.33
CA ASP A 227 -8.41 -13.44 -23.92
C ASP A 227 -8.45 -14.89 -24.39
N ILE A 228 -9.05 -15.79 -23.60
CA ILE A 228 -9.28 -17.19 -23.97
C ILE A 228 -10.17 -17.30 -25.20
N ASP A 229 -11.31 -16.59 -25.24
CA ASP A 229 -12.22 -16.62 -26.38
C ASP A 229 -11.53 -16.17 -27.67
N ARG A 230 -10.67 -15.14 -27.57
CA ARG A 230 -9.84 -14.68 -28.69
C ARG A 230 -8.89 -15.78 -29.16
N VAL A 231 -8.17 -16.44 -28.25
CA VAL A 231 -7.21 -17.49 -28.59
C VAL A 231 -7.92 -18.73 -29.13
N ASN A 232 -9.06 -19.14 -28.55
CA ASN A 232 -9.89 -20.23 -29.06
C ASN A 232 -10.36 -19.97 -30.50
N ARG A 233 -10.70 -18.73 -30.86
CA ARG A 233 -11.07 -18.37 -32.25
C ARG A 233 -9.90 -18.46 -33.24
N LEU A 234 -8.67 -18.27 -32.77
CA LEU A 234 -7.48 -18.45 -33.59
C LEU A 234 -7.19 -19.93 -33.81
N ASP A 235 -7.51 -20.77 -32.83
CA ASP A 235 -7.33 -22.22 -32.84
C ASP A 235 -5.87 -22.59 -33.20
N THR A 236 -5.64 -23.41 -34.23
CA THR A 236 -4.31 -23.81 -34.69
C THR A 236 -3.42 -22.62 -35.08
N ARG A 237 -4.01 -21.48 -35.46
CA ARG A 237 -3.29 -20.23 -35.83
C ARG A 237 -2.81 -19.42 -34.62
N ALA A 238 -3.20 -19.77 -33.39
CA ALA A 238 -2.70 -19.10 -32.19
C ALA A 238 -1.17 -19.19 -32.13
N SER A 239 -0.52 -18.04 -32.03
CA SER A 239 0.94 -17.95 -32.02
C SER A 239 1.53 -18.32 -30.66
N PHE A 240 2.86 -18.52 -30.62
CA PHE A 240 3.59 -18.66 -29.35
C PHE A 240 3.31 -17.47 -28.41
N GLN A 241 3.29 -16.24 -28.94
CA GLN A 241 3.05 -15.04 -28.15
C GLN A 241 1.62 -14.99 -27.60
N ASP A 242 0.63 -15.48 -28.36
CA ASP A 242 -0.76 -15.56 -27.88
C ASP A 242 -0.88 -16.49 -26.67
N LEU A 243 -0.26 -17.67 -26.74
CA LEU A 243 -0.32 -18.67 -25.68
C LEU A 243 0.52 -18.29 -24.46
N VAL A 244 1.68 -17.66 -24.65
CA VAL A 244 2.49 -17.12 -23.54
C VAL A 244 1.81 -15.91 -22.90
N GLY A 245 1.13 -15.08 -23.68
CA GLY A 245 0.39 -13.91 -23.21
C GLY A 245 -0.83 -14.25 -22.35
N LEU A 246 -1.36 -15.48 -22.45
CA LEU A 246 -2.38 -15.99 -21.55
C LEU A 246 -1.81 -16.16 -20.14
N THR A 247 -2.17 -15.23 -19.25
CA THR A 247 -1.80 -15.27 -17.84
C THR A 247 -2.89 -15.95 -17.02
N SER A 248 -2.52 -16.98 -16.24
CA SER A 248 -3.44 -17.58 -15.29
C SER A 248 -3.75 -16.53 -14.24
N GLY A 249 -4.97 -15.99 -14.29
CA GLY A 249 -5.33 -14.85 -13.49
C GLY A 249 -5.30 -15.05 -11.98
N ARG A 250 -5.65 -14.01 -11.22
CA ARG A 250 -6.08 -14.16 -9.82
C ARG A 250 -7.60 -14.23 -9.81
N ASP A 251 -8.13 -15.43 -9.92
CA ASP A 251 -9.56 -15.70 -9.90
C ASP A 251 -9.90 -16.80 -8.89
N ARG A 252 -11.17 -17.21 -8.88
CA ARG A 252 -11.72 -18.22 -7.98
C ARG A 252 -11.02 -19.58 -8.05
N TYR A 253 -10.32 -19.90 -9.16
CA TYR A 253 -9.63 -21.18 -9.33
C TYR A 253 -8.15 -21.11 -8.95
N SER A 254 -7.58 -19.92 -8.81
CA SER A 254 -6.13 -19.75 -8.60
C SER A 254 -5.62 -20.29 -7.27
N ARG A 255 -6.50 -20.44 -6.27
CA ARG A 255 -6.17 -20.96 -4.93
C ARG A 255 -6.64 -22.39 -4.69
N LEU A 256 -7.36 -22.98 -5.64
CA LEU A 256 -7.83 -24.35 -5.52
C LEU A 256 -6.66 -25.31 -5.72
N ASN A 257 -6.61 -26.34 -4.86
CA ASN A 257 -5.70 -27.47 -5.01
C ASN A 257 -6.18 -28.43 -6.11
N LEU A 258 -5.37 -29.44 -6.45
CA LEU A 258 -5.68 -30.35 -7.55
C LEU A 258 -7.00 -31.10 -7.34
N ASP A 259 -7.26 -31.59 -6.12
CA ASP A 259 -8.48 -32.33 -5.80
C ASP A 259 -9.74 -31.46 -5.97
N GLN A 260 -9.71 -30.23 -5.45
CA GLN A 260 -10.79 -29.26 -5.62
C GLN A 260 -11.01 -28.90 -7.10
N LEU A 261 -9.94 -28.83 -7.90
CA LEU A 261 -10.05 -28.58 -9.34
C LEU A 261 -10.67 -29.78 -10.06
N ARG A 262 -10.32 -31.01 -9.65
CA ARG A 262 -10.89 -32.24 -10.18
C ARG A 262 -12.38 -32.36 -9.86
N GLU A 263 -12.78 -32.06 -8.62
CA GLU A 263 -14.18 -32.02 -8.19
C GLU A 263 -15.03 -31.07 -9.05
N LEU A 264 -14.49 -29.90 -9.40
CA LEU A 264 -15.19 -28.93 -10.26
C LEU A 264 -15.30 -29.36 -11.72
N LEU A 265 -14.50 -30.33 -12.15
CA LEU A 265 -14.48 -30.83 -13.52
C LEU A 265 -15.14 -32.20 -13.66
N VAL A 266 -15.70 -32.82 -12.62
CA VAL A 266 -16.16 -34.23 -12.61
C VAL A 266 -16.91 -34.69 -13.88
N ASP A 267 -17.73 -33.83 -14.48
CA ASP A 267 -18.52 -34.15 -15.69
C ASP A 267 -17.82 -33.79 -17.02
N ASP A 268 -16.56 -33.33 -16.98
CA ASP A 268 -15.80 -32.91 -18.15
C ASP A 268 -15.16 -34.13 -18.84
N PRO A 269 -15.54 -34.42 -20.10
CA PRO A 269 -15.13 -35.65 -20.79
C PRO A 269 -13.63 -35.69 -21.14
N PHE A 270 -12.89 -34.60 -20.90
CA PHE A 270 -11.48 -34.49 -21.25
C PHE A 270 -10.53 -34.54 -20.04
N ILE A 271 -11.04 -34.77 -18.81
CA ILE A 271 -10.18 -34.90 -17.62
C ILE A 271 -9.16 -36.02 -17.79
N ASP A 272 -9.63 -37.24 -18.03
CA ASP A 272 -8.77 -38.44 -18.08
C ASP A 272 -7.63 -38.26 -19.09
N TYR A 273 -7.92 -37.61 -20.22
CA TYR A 273 -6.92 -37.31 -21.23
C TYR A 273 -5.89 -36.26 -20.78
N LEU A 274 -6.30 -35.23 -20.04
CA LEU A 274 -5.36 -34.28 -19.44
C LEU A 274 -4.49 -34.94 -18.38
N GLU A 275 -5.05 -35.85 -17.58
CA GLU A 275 -4.32 -36.63 -16.57
C GLU A 275 -3.29 -37.57 -17.23
N GLU A 276 -3.64 -38.21 -18.34
CA GLU A 276 -2.70 -39.06 -19.09
C GLU A 276 -1.54 -38.26 -19.69
N LYS A 277 -1.80 -37.04 -20.20
CA LYS A 277 -0.79 -36.22 -20.89
C LYS A 277 0.07 -35.37 -19.97
N MET A 278 -0.37 -35.06 -18.74
CA MET A 278 0.35 -34.21 -17.81
C MET A 278 0.89 -35.02 -16.64
N VAL A 279 2.19 -35.31 -16.66
CA VAL A 279 2.86 -36.16 -15.65
C VAL A 279 3.08 -35.43 -14.31
N ASP A 280 3.17 -34.09 -14.34
CA ASP A 280 3.42 -33.27 -13.14
C ASP A 280 2.13 -32.65 -12.60
N ASP A 281 1.84 -32.85 -11.30
CA ASP A 281 0.65 -32.33 -10.61
C ASP A 281 0.51 -30.80 -10.72
N SER A 282 1.64 -30.07 -10.77
CA SER A 282 1.64 -28.62 -10.92
C SER A 282 1.25 -28.20 -12.35
N ALA A 283 1.72 -28.92 -13.37
CA ALA A 283 1.28 -28.78 -14.75
C ALA A 283 -0.21 -29.16 -14.92
N LEU A 284 -0.64 -30.27 -14.32
CA LEU A 284 -2.03 -30.73 -14.37
C LEU A 284 -2.98 -29.73 -13.69
N SER A 285 -2.62 -29.21 -12.52
CA SER A 285 -3.38 -28.16 -11.84
C SER A 285 -3.52 -26.91 -12.73
N ARG A 286 -2.48 -26.51 -13.46
CA ARG A 286 -2.56 -25.40 -14.42
C ARG A 286 -3.49 -25.74 -15.59
N ALA A 287 -3.41 -26.95 -16.13
CA ALA A 287 -4.27 -27.42 -17.21
C ALA A 287 -5.75 -27.39 -16.81
N PHE A 288 -6.11 -27.93 -15.65
CA PHE A 288 -7.47 -27.89 -15.12
C PHE A 288 -7.99 -26.48 -14.93
N ARG A 289 -7.16 -25.56 -14.39
CA ARG A 289 -7.55 -24.16 -14.28
C ARG A 289 -7.80 -23.51 -15.65
N TRP A 290 -7.05 -23.87 -16.69
CA TRP A 290 -7.32 -23.37 -18.06
C TRP A 290 -8.61 -23.96 -18.63
N ARG A 291 -8.86 -25.25 -18.38
CA ARG A 291 -10.09 -25.93 -18.79
C ARG A 291 -11.33 -25.30 -18.15
N LEU A 292 -11.30 -25.07 -16.83
CA LEU A 292 -12.34 -24.38 -16.07
C LEU A 292 -12.60 -22.93 -16.51
N ARG A 293 -11.65 -22.33 -17.23
CA ARG A 293 -11.79 -21.00 -17.84
C ARG A 293 -12.21 -21.05 -19.31
N GLY A 294 -12.37 -22.24 -19.89
CA GLY A 294 -12.86 -22.46 -21.24
C GLY A 294 -11.80 -22.54 -22.33
N LEU A 295 -10.51 -22.68 -22.00
CA LEU A 295 -9.48 -22.90 -23.03
C LEU A 295 -9.66 -24.29 -23.66
N GLN A 296 -9.57 -24.37 -24.99
CA GLN A 296 -9.69 -25.64 -25.71
C GLN A 296 -8.51 -26.58 -25.40
N LEU A 297 -8.80 -27.89 -25.43
CA LEU A 297 -7.87 -28.95 -25.03
C LEU A 297 -6.53 -28.88 -25.77
N ASP A 298 -6.55 -28.76 -27.09
CA ASP A 298 -5.33 -28.71 -27.90
C ASP A 298 -4.47 -27.48 -27.58
N LEU A 299 -5.10 -26.35 -27.26
CA LEU A 299 -4.42 -25.14 -26.85
C LEU A 299 -3.83 -25.25 -25.43
N ILE A 300 -4.51 -25.96 -24.52
CA ILE A 300 -3.99 -26.30 -23.19
C ILE A 300 -2.70 -27.11 -23.34
N LEU A 301 -2.71 -28.18 -24.15
CA LEU A 301 -1.53 -29.02 -24.38
C LEU A 301 -0.37 -28.23 -25.00
N ARG A 302 -0.66 -27.43 -26.03
CA ARG A 302 0.35 -26.55 -26.66
C ARG A 302 0.94 -25.55 -25.67
N LYS A 303 0.11 -24.95 -24.82
CA LYS A 303 0.56 -24.00 -23.78
C LYS A 303 1.42 -24.68 -22.73
N ALA A 304 1.06 -25.88 -22.27
CA ALA A 304 1.86 -26.64 -21.31
C ALA A 304 3.26 -26.95 -21.85
N LYS A 305 3.37 -27.39 -23.11
CA LYS A 305 4.65 -27.64 -23.79
C LYS A 305 5.51 -26.37 -23.90
N ILE A 306 4.89 -25.24 -24.21
CA ILE A 306 5.56 -23.93 -24.26
C ILE A 306 6.11 -23.55 -22.87
N GLU A 307 5.30 -23.71 -21.82
CA GLU A 307 5.70 -23.40 -20.44
C GLU A 307 6.83 -24.30 -19.96
N GLU A 308 6.82 -25.60 -20.30
CA GLU A 308 7.91 -26.53 -20.04
C GLU A 308 9.22 -26.09 -20.71
N MET A 309 9.18 -25.73 -21.99
CA MET A 309 10.34 -25.21 -22.72
C MET A 309 10.90 -23.92 -22.07
N LEU A 310 10.03 -23.01 -21.64
CA LEU A 310 10.44 -21.78 -20.97
C LEU A 310 11.07 -22.05 -19.61
N ASN A 311 10.48 -22.94 -18.81
CA ASN A 311 11.01 -23.34 -17.51
C ASN A 311 12.40 -23.99 -17.64
N TYR A 312 12.59 -24.88 -18.62
CA TYR A 312 13.88 -25.51 -18.90
C TYR A 312 14.95 -24.46 -19.27
N ARG A 313 14.60 -23.51 -20.15
CA ARG A 313 15.51 -22.41 -20.52
C ARG A 313 15.91 -21.55 -19.32
N ASP A 314 14.96 -21.23 -18.45
CA ASP A 314 15.20 -20.41 -17.26
C ASP A 314 16.06 -21.16 -16.21
N GLN A 315 15.84 -22.47 -16.03
CA GLN A 315 16.68 -23.31 -15.18
C GLN A 315 18.12 -23.34 -15.68
N LYS A 316 18.33 -23.60 -16.98
CA LYS A 316 19.66 -23.61 -17.58
C LYS A 316 20.40 -22.28 -17.40
N ARG A 317 19.71 -21.15 -17.61
CA ARG A 317 20.29 -19.81 -17.35
C ARG A 317 20.69 -19.59 -15.90
N ARG A 318 19.89 -20.07 -14.95
CA ARG A 318 20.22 -19.97 -13.51
C ARG A 318 21.41 -20.85 -13.14
N GLU A 319 21.57 -22.01 -13.78
CA GLU A 319 22.73 -22.89 -13.61
C GLU A 319 23.99 -22.25 -14.18
N GLU A 320 23.94 -21.73 -15.41
CA GLU A 320 25.04 -21.01 -16.04
C GLU A 320 25.48 -19.81 -15.19
N TYR A 321 24.54 -19.02 -14.67
CA TYR A 321 24.84 -17.89 -13.77
C TYR A 321 25.48 -18.34 -12.44
N ARG A 322 24.99 -19.44 -11.85
CA ARG A 322 25.59 -20.02 -10.62
C ARG A 322 27.01 -20.51 -10.87
N GLN A 323 27.26 -21.17 -12.00
CA GLN A 323 28.58 -21.66 -12.39
C GLN A 323 29.54 -20.50 -12.64
N GLN A 324 29.12 -19.47 -13.37
CA GLN A 324 29.91 -18.26 -13.63
C GLN A 324 30.31 -17.57 -12.32
N LYS A 325 29.34 -17.36 -11.42
CA LYS A 325 29.60 -16.72 -10.12
C LYS A 325 30.52 -17.55 -9.23
N ALA A 326 30.40 -18.88 -9.26
CA ALA A 326 31.32 -19.78 -8.55
C ALA A 326 32.74 -19.71 -9.12
N MET A 327 32.89 -19.60 -10.44
CA MET A 327 34.20 -19.47 -11.10
C MET A 327 34.86 -18.11 -10.80
N GLU A 328 34.08 -17.03 -10.78
CA GLU A 328 34.55 -15.70 -10.36
C GLU A 328 35.06 -15.68 -8.91
N MET A 329 34.44 -16.44 -8.00
CA MET A 329 34.91 -16.59 -6.61
C MET A 329 36.17 -17.45 -6.46
N ILE A 330 36.47 -18.34 -7.41
CA ILE A 330 37.68 -19.17 -7.39
C ILE A 330 38.87 -18.40 -8.01
N MET A 331 38.59 -17.45 -8.90
CA MET A 331 39.60 -16.63 -9.58
C MET A 331 39.92 -15.30 -8.88
N ALA A 332 39.16 -14.92 -7.86
CA ALA A 332 39.44 -13.81 -6.96
C ALA A 332 40.20 -14.31 -5.72
#